data_AF-A0A928SP11-F1
#
_entry.id   AF-A0A928SP11-F1
#
_cell.length_a   1.000
_cell.length_b   1.000
_cell.length_c   1.000
_cell.angle_alpha   90.00
_cell.angle_beta   90.00
_cell.angle_gamma   90.00
#
_symmetry.space_group_name_H-M   'P 1'
#
loop_
_entity.id
_entity.type
_entity.pdbx_description
1 polymer ?
#
loop_
_entity_poly.entity_id
_entity_poly.type
_entity_poly.pdbx_seq_one_letter_code
_entity_poly.pdbx_strand_id
1 'polypeptide(L)'
;MHVRSHFAIGSLALLSLALGGCMYDRGHHDDCYGPNCDPYYPPTSAAKATIDTGATLADIDPGQGAGAFVEYQTGGKWRVFTACDTEVSKLSCRWDIIVSVGSSSELIEFTAEELESSDYLDWRDSRSVRMVATNTLDFDGFTFDVTPGATVRVDVYLDDAPAPAYIYWVGEGGLHQGAPTNPIDFTPSEP
;
A
#
# COMPACT_ATOMS: atom_id res chain seq x y z
N MET A 1 -43.95 -61.91 -5.30
CA MET A 1 -43.54 -60.70 -6.05
C MET A 1 -44.06 -59.50 -5.27
N HIS A 2 -43.15 -58.67 -4.74
CA HIS A 2 -43.42 -57.39 -4.09
C HIS A 2 -44.23 -56.46 -5.01
N VAL A 3 -45.06 -55.51 -4.56
CA VAL A 3 -44.73 -54.32 -3.75
C VAL A 3 -46.02 -53.74 -3.13
N ARG A 4 -45.99 -53.37 -1.84
CA ARG A 4 -46.93 -52.44 -1.20
C ARG A 4 -46.39 -51.02 -1.37
N SER A 5 -47.20 -50.07 -1.86
CA SER A 5 -46.87 -48.65 -1.84
C SER A 5 -47.93 -47.87 -1.08
N HIS A 6 -47.53 -47.32 0.06
CA HIS A 6 -48.28 -46.34 0.85
C HIS A 6 -48.01 -44.94 0.30
N PHE A 7 -49.06 -44.20 -0.02
CA PHE A 7 -48.99 -42.75 -0.25
C PHE A 7 -48.97 -42.05 1.11
N ALA A 8 -47.87 -41.36 1.42
CA ALA A 8 -47.79 -40.42 2.54
C ALA A 8 -47.55 -39.02 1.97
N ILE A 9 -48.50 -38.13 2.23
CA ILE A 9 -48.47 -36.71 1.88
C ILE A 9 -47.62 -36.01 2.96
N GLY A 10 -46.44 -35.52 2.56
CA GLY A 10 -45.49 -34.84 3.45
C GLY A 10 -45.35 -33.36 3.09
N SER A 11 -45.75 -32.54 4.05
CA SER A 11 -45.60 -31.09 4.26
C SER A 11 -44.61 -30.29 3.39
N LEU A 12 -45.09 -29.20 2.79
CA LEU A 12 -44.26 -28.09 2.30
C LEU A 12 -43.66 -27.33 3.50
N ALA A 13 -42.33 -27.25 3.57
CA ALA A 13 -41.60 -26.28 4.38
C ALA A 13 -41.01 -25.22 3.43
N LEU A 14 -41.41 -23.96 3.60
CA LEU A 14 -40.81 -22.80 2.96
C LEU A 14 -39.42 -22.54 3.56
N LEU A 15 -38.39 -22.52 2.71
CA LEU A 15 -37.03 -22.13 3.08
C LEU A 15 -36.67 -20.83 2.33
N SER A 16 -36.68 -19.71 3.07
CA SER A 16 -36.25 -18.40 2.60
C SER A 16 -34.72 -18.34 2.56
N LEU A 17 -34.11 -18.51 1.38
CA LEU A 17 -32.69 -18.26 1.18
C LEU A 17 -32.46 -16.77 0.91
N ALA A 18 -31.99 -16.06 1.92
CA ALA A 18 -31.41 -14.73 1.77
C ALA A 18 -30.03 -14.89 1.10
N LEU A 19 -29.96 -14.56 -0.19
CA LEU A 19 -28.69 -14.41 -0.91
C LEU A 19 -28.12 -13.01 -0.61
N GLY A 20 -27.30 -12.91 0.43
CA GLY A 20 -26.35 -11.81 0.57
C GLY A 20 -25.11 -12.15 -0.26
N GLY A 21 -25.05 -11.68 -1.50
CA GLY A 21 -23.87 -11.76 -2.35
C GLY A 21 -23.09 -10.45 -2.29
N CYS A 22 -21.84 -10.51 -1.84
CA CYS A 22 -20.89 -9.39 -1.88
C CYS A 22 -20.66 -8.95 -3.34
N MET A 23 -20.84 -7.66 -3.62
CA MET A 23 -20.38 -7.04 -4.86
C MET A 23 -18.85 -6.93 -4.79
N TYR A 24 -18.16 -7.70 -5.62
CA TYR A 24 -16.77 -7.43 -5.97
C TYR A 24 -16.78 -6.31 -7.00
N ASP A 25 -16.34 -5.11 -6.59
CA ASP A 25 -16.09 -4.03 -7.53
C ASP A 25 -14.72 -4.26 -8.17
N ARG A 26 -14.73 -4.46 -9.49
CA ARG A 26 -13.53 -4.73 -10.30
C ARG A 26 -13.21 -3.41 -10.99
N GLY A 27 -12.44 -2.57 -10.32
CA GLY A 27 -12.05 -1.25 -10.82
C GLY A 27 -11.21 -1.35 -12.10
N HIS A 28 -11.86 -1.15 -13.25
CA HIS A 28 -11.21 -0.73 -14.49
C HIS A 28 -10.89 0.76 -14.36
N HIS A 29 -9.62 1.10 -14.19
CA HIS A 29 -9.14 2.48 -14.14
C HIS A 29 -8.77 2.96 -15.55
N ASP A 30 -9.79 3.28 -16.34
CA ASP A 30 -9.61 4.15 -17.51
C ASP A 30 -10.45 5.42 -17.27
N ASP A 31 -9.77 6.56 -17.17
CA ASP A 31 -10.27 7.91 -17.44
C ASP A 31 -11.42 8.46 -16.56
N CYS A 32 -11.16 8.83 -15.30
CA CYS A 32 -12.14 9.57 -14.50
C CYS A 32 -12.06 11.10 -14.72
N TYR A 33 -12.67 11.60 -15.80
CA TYR A 33 -13.02 13.03 -15.95
C TYR A 33 -14.51 13.22 -15.59
N GLY A 34 -14.84 13.30 -14.30
CA GLY A 34 -16.22 13.45 -13.84
C GLY A 34 -16.35 13.72 -12.33
N PRO A 35 -17.52 14.15 -11.83
CA PRO A 35 -17.73 14.60 -10.44
C PRO A 35 -17.66 13.50 -9.36
N ASN A 36 -17.22 12.29 -9.72
CA ASN A 36 -17.10 11.11 -8.85
C ASN A 36 -15.64 10.66 -8.66
N CYS A 37 -14.67 11.58 -8.74
CA CYS A 37 -13.33 11.32 -8.21
C CYS A 37 -13.46 11.27 -6.68
N ASP A 38 -13.58 10.08 -6.11
CA ASP A 38 -13.59 9.92 -4.66
C ASP A 38 -12.23 10.40 -4.12
N PRO A 39 -12.17 11.45 -3.29
CA PRO A 39 -10.92 11.82 -2.66
C PRO A 39 -10.45 10.63 -1.83
N TYR A 40 -9.24 10.15 -2.09
CA TYR A 40 -8.61 9.13 -1.27
C TYR A 40 -8.68 9.57 0.20
N TYR A 41 -9.55 8.92 0.97
CA TYR A 41 -9.68 9.16 2.40
C TYR A 41 -8.84 8.08 3.08
N PRO A 42 -7.64 8.43 3.59
CA PRO A 42 -6.80 7.42 4.20
C PRO A 42 -7.54 6.82 5.40
N PRO A 43 -7.42 5.51 5.67
CA PRO A 43 -8.10 4.85 6.76
C PRO A 43 -7.93 5.60 8.09
N THR A 44 -9.00 5.70 8.89
CA THR A 44 -9.02 6.57 10.07
C THR A 44 -8.15 6.08 11.23
N SER A 45 -7.75 4.80 11.25
CA SER A 45 -6.81 4.25 12.23
C SER A 45 -5.53 3.78 11.55
N ALA A 46 -4.43 4.50 11.78
CA ALA A 46 -3.08 4.07 11.46
C ALA A 46 -2.30 3.87 12.76
N ALA A 47 -1.51 2.80 12.85
CA ALA A 47 -0.46 2.70 13.84
C ALA A 47 0.54 3.83 13.61
N LYS A 48 1.19 4.26 14.69
CA LYS A 48 2.22 5.31 14.65
C LYS A 48 3.58 4.68 14.89
N ALA A 49 4.58 5.15 14.16
CA ALA A 49 5.97 4.79 14.37
C ALA A 49 6.86 6.04 14.28
N THR A 50 7.96 6.02 15.02
CA THR A 50 9.05 6.98 14.82
C THR A 50 9.97 6.45 13.72
N ILE A 51 10.43 7.35 12.86
CA ILE A 51 11.47 7.07 11.85
C ILE A 51 12.69 7.92 12.18
N ASP A 52 13.87 7.31 12.13
CA ASP A 52 15.11 7.98 12.53
C ASP A 52 15.63 8.89 11.41
N THR A 53 15.86 10.14 11.75
CA THR A 53 16.38 11.16 10.83
C THR A 53 17.79 10.82 10.37
N GLY A 54 17.98 10.75 9.05
CA GLY A 54 19.26 10.49 8.40
C GLY A 54 19.66 9.01 8.38
N ALA A 55 18.82 8.12 8.94
CA ALA A 55 19.04 6.68 8.82
C ALA A 55 18.69 6.20 7.42
N THR A 56 19.51 5.28 6.89
CA THR A 56 19.26 4.62 5.60
C THR A 56 19.17 3.12 5.80
N LEU A 57 18.33 2.48 5.00
CA LEU A 57 18.23 1.04 4.87
C LEU A 57 19.32 0.59 3.90
N ALA A 58 20.50 0.33 4.46
CA ALA A 58 21.63 -0.24 3.75
C ALA A 58 21.47 -1.77 3.61
N ASP A 59 22.30 -2.39 2.78
CA ASP A 59 22.39 -3.84 2.59
C ASP A 59 21.11 -4.49 2.02
N ILE A 60 20.41 -3.78 1.13
CA ILE A 60 19.34 -4.32 0.31
C ILE A 60 19.89 -4.57 -1.09
N ASP A 61 19.82 -5.81 -1.55
CA ASP A 61 20.12 -6.18 -2.92
C ASP A 61 18.80 -6.37 -3.69
N PRO A 62 18.59 -5.68 -4.82
CA PRO A 62 17.37 -5.89 -5.61
C PRO A 62 17.35 -7.34 -6.12
N GLY A 63 16.16 -7.95 -6.15
CA GLY A 63 16.00 -9.36 -6.50
C GLY A 63 16.17 -10.36 -5.33
N GLN A 64 16.75 -9.96 -4.18
CA GLN A 64 17.03 -10.88 -3.05
C GLN A 64 15.99 -10.81 -1.91
N GLY A 65 15.04 -9.89 -1.98
CA GLY A 65 14.01 -9.71 -0.97
C GLY A 65 12.91 -8.76 -1.44
N ALA A 66 11.69 -9.00 -0.98
CA ALA A 66 10.55 -8.14 -1.27
C ALA A 66 10.33 -7.15 -0.12
N GLY A 67 10.10 -5.88 -0.45
CA GLY A 67 9.83 -4.85 0.54
C GLY A 67 9.52 -3.50 -0.05
N ALA A 68 8.81 -2.70 0.75
CA ALA A 68 8.68 -1.25 0.61
C ALA A 68 9.46 -0.60 1.76
N PHE A 69 10.43 0.21 1.41
CA PHE A 69 11.44 0.78 2.30
C PHE A 69 11.18 2.27 2.44
N VAL A 70 11.08 2.75 3.68
CA VAL A 70 10.77 4.15 3.99
C VAL A 70 11.96 4.76 4.73
N GLU A 71 12.45 5.88 4.21
CA GLU A 71 13.55 6.64 4.79
C GLU A 71 13.18 8.10 4.97
N TYR A 72 13.68 8.70 6.05
CA TYR A 72 13.63 10.13 6.27
C TYR A 72 15.04 10.70 6.38
N GLN A 73 15.38 11.66 5.53
CA GLN A 73 16.71 12.25 5.48
C GLN A 73 16.85 13.38 6.51
N THR A 74 16.26 14.55 6.23
CA THR A 74 16.12 15.71 7.12
C THR A 74 15.35 16.81 6.38
N GLY A 75 14.81 17.81 7.09
CA GLY A 75 14.27 19.02 6.46
C GLY A 75 13.06 18.76 5.58
N GLY A 76 12.26 17.74 5.89
CA GLY A 76 11.08 17.34 5.12
C GLY A 76 11.36 16.43 3.94
N LYS A 77 12.61 15.96 3.74
CA LYS A 77 12.97 15.07 2.63
C LYS A 77 12.78 13.61 2.97
N TRP A 78 11.98 12.93 2.16
CA TRP A 78 11.66 11.51 2.30
C TRP A 78 12.04 10.73 1.05
N ARG A 79 12.25 9.44 1.23
CA ARG A 79 12.44 8.49 0.15
C ARG A 79 11.62 7.24 0.44
N VAL A 80 10.93 6.75 -0.59
CA VAL A 80 10.27 5.46 -0.57
C VAL A 80 10.68 4.69 -1.80
N PHE A 81 11.14 3.46 -1.61
CA PHE A 81 11.57 2.58 -2.69
C PHE A 81 11.15 1.15 -2.42
N THR A 82 11.09 0.33 -3.45
CA THR A 82 10.58 -1.03 -3.44
C THR A 82 11.54 -1.98 -4.13
N ALA A 83 11.52 -3.24 -3.70
CA ALA A 83 12.25 -4.35 -4.32
C ALA A 83 11.37 -5.60 -4.38
N CYS A 84 11.78 -6.57 -5.20
CA CYS A 84 11.16 -7.89 -5.25
C CYS A 84 12.19 -9.00 -5.00
N ASP A 85 11.73 -10.18 -4.55
CA ASP A 85 12.58 -11.36 -4.33
C ASP A 85 12.75 -12.22 -5.60
N THR A 86 12.72 -11.60 -6.77
CA THR A 86 12.63 -12.27 -8.07
C THR A 86 13.76 -13.26 -8.34
N GLU A 87 14.96 -13.06 -7.79
CA GLU A 87 16.02 -14.07 -7.93
C GLU A 87 15.66 -15.39 -7.25
N VAL A 88 14.88 -15.35 -6.18
CA VAL A 88 14.44 -16.53 -5.42
C VAL A 88 13.10 -17.03 -5.96
N SER A 89 12.09 -16.17 -6.03
CA SER A 89 10.72 -16.56 -6.37
C SER A 89 10.49 -16.78 -7.87
N LYS A 90 11.31 -16.15 -8.72
CA LYS A 90 11.12 -16.05 -10.18
C LYS A 90 9.81 -15.33 -10.58
N LEU A 91 9.24 -14.55 -9.67
CA LEU A 91 8.04 -13.75 -9.87
C LEU A 91 8.37 -12.25 -9.74
N SER A 92 7.59 -11.41 -10.39
CA SER A 92 7.61 -9.95 -10.20
C SER A 92 6.68 -9.54 -9.06
N CYS A 93 6.93 -8.37 -8.48
CA CYS A 93 6.09 -7.79 -7.44
C CYS A 93 5.42 -6.53 -7.99
N ARG A 94 4.09 -6.46 -7.97
CA ARG A 94 3.40 -5.20 -8.31
C ARG A 94 3.10 -4.41 -7.04
N TRP A 95 3.84 -3.32 -6.86
CA TRP A 95 3.69 -2.40 -5.75
C TRP A 95 2.71 -1.29 -6.10
N ASP A 96 1.91 -0.90 -5.11
CA ASP A 96 1.10 0.31 -5.13
C ASP A 96 1.26 1.01 -3.78
N ILE A 97 1.95 2.15 -3.81
CA ILE A 97 2.37 2.88 -2.63
C ILE A 97 1.72 4.25 -2.64
N ILE A 98 1.01 4.61 -1.57
CA ILE A 98 0.41 5.93 -1.42
C ILE A 98 1.05 6.57 -0.21
N VAL A 99 1.64 7.75 -0.40
CA VAL A 99 2.07 8.58 0.72
C VAL A 99 1.18 9.80 0.82
N SER A 100 0.83 10.18 2.05
CA SER A 100 -0.02 11.34 2.31
C SER A 100 0.37 12.10 3.57
N VAL A 101 0.00 13.38 3.61
CA VAL A 101 0.21 14.25 4.77
C VAL A 101 -1.11 14.81 5.31
N GLY A 102 -1.12 15.12 6.61
CA GLY A 102 -2.26 15.75 7.27
C GLY A 102 -2.52 17.18 6.79
N SER A 103 -3.70 17.72 7.11
CA SER A 103 -4.15 19.04 6.61
C SER A 103 -3.33 20.25 7.04
N SER A 104 -2.43 20.10 8.01
CA SER A 104 -1.50 21.15 8.48
C SER A 104 -0.14 21.12 7.77
N SER A 105 0.04 20.21 6.82
CA SER A 105 1.28 19.99 6.08
C SER A 105 0.99 19.88 4.59
N GLU A 106 2.03 20.04 3.79
CA GLU A 106 1.95 20.04 2.33
C GLU A 106 3.02 19.13 1.75
N LEU A 107 2.68 18.46 0.65
CA LEU A 107 3.60 17.81 -0.27
C LEU A 107 4.04 18.84 -1.31
N ILE A 108 5.34 19.12 -1.35
CA ILE A 108 5.94 20.25 -2.05
C ILE A 108 6.42 19.85 -3.45
N GLU A 109 7.14 18.73 -3.54
CA GLU A 109 7.66 18.16 -4.79
C GLU A 109 7.86 16.66 -4.65
N PHE A 110 8.00 15.98 -5.79
CA PHE A 110 8.50 14.61 -5.85
C PHE A 110 9.38 14.40 -7.06
N THR A 111 10.19 13.35 -7.04
CA THR A 111 11.03 12.91 -8.15
C THR A 111 11.01 11.39 -8.22
N ALA A 112 10.72 10.83 -9.39
CA ALA A 112 10.80 9.39 -9.64
C ALA A 112 12.25 8.92 -9.62
N GLU A 113 12.47 7.72 -9.08
CA GLU A 113 13.74 7.01 -9.09
C GLU A 113 13.56 5.67 -9.79
N GLU A 114 14.36 5.44 -10.84
CA GLU A 114 14.49 4.16 -11.56
C GLU A 114 13.21 3.58 -12.21
N LEU A 115 12.06 4.26 -12.13
CA LEU A 115 10.81 3.79 -12.75
C LEU A 115 10.93 3.50 -14.25
N GLU A 116 10.51 2.31 -14.67
CA GLU A 116 10.40 1.96 -16.08
C GLU A 116 9.17 2.58 -16.76
N SER A 117 9.06 2.40 -18.07
CA SER A 117 8.01 3.03 -18.90
C SER A 117 6.57 2.60 -18.55
N SER A 118 6.41 1.48 -17.84
CA SER A 118 5.11 0.96 -17.39
C SER A 118 4.67 1.52 -16.04
N ASP A 119 5.61 2.14 -15.33
CA ASP A 119 5.52 2.50 -13.93
C ASP A 119 5.26 4.00 -13.83
N TYR A 120 4.60 4.43 -12.76
CA TYR A 120 4.17 5.82 -12.70
C TYR A 120 4.07 6.38 -11.28
N LEU A 121 4.28 7.69 -11.22
CA LEU A 121 3.87 8.54 -10.11
C LEU A 121 2.65 9.36 -10.51
N ASP A 122 1.64 9.33 -9.66
CA ASP A 122 0.41 10.07 -9.83
C ASP A 122 0.27 11.12 -8.73
N TRP A 123 0.41 12.40 -9.14
CA TRP A 123 0.15 13.55 -8.28
C TRP A 123 -1.36 13.71 -8.13
N ARG A 124 -1.92 13.29 -7.00
CA ARG A 124 -3.36 13.43 -6.74
C ARG A 124 -3.71 14.86 -6.33
N ASP A 125 -3.02 15.39 -5.33
CA ASP A 125 -3.15 16.77 -4.84
C ASP A 125 -1.91 17.18 -4.01
N SER A 126 -1.88 18.39 -3.45
CA SER A 126 -0.76 18.85 -2.60
C SER A 126 -0.63 18.13 -1.25
N ARG A 127 -1.28 16.96 -1.09
CA ARG A 127 -1.25 16.15 0.12
C ARG A 127 -0.99 14.68 -0.13
N SER A 128 -0.97 14.23 -1.38
CA SER A 128 -0.78 12.82 -1.69
C SER A 128 -0.14 12.58 -3.05
N VAL A 129 0.78 11.61 -3.07
CA VAL A 129 1.36 11.04 -4.29
C VAL A 129 1.24 9.53 -4.20
N ARG A 130 0.95 8.90 -5.35
CA ARG A 130 0.85 7.45 -5.49
C ARG A 130 1.89 6.97 -6.48
N MET A 131 2.63 5.93 -6.11
CA MET A 131 3.49 5.17 -7.01
C MET A 131 2.85 3.83 -7.33
N VAL A 132 2.85 3.44 -8.60
CA VAL A 132 2.59 2.06 -9.00
C VAL A 132 3.78 1.59 -9.82
N ALA A 133 4.39 0.49 -9.39
CA ALA A 133 5.63 -0.02 -9.95
C ALA A 133 5.65 -1.56 -9.99
N THR A 134 6.34 -2.15 -10.97
CA THR A 134 6.52 -3.62 -11.10
C THR A 134 7.99 -4.00 -11.01
N ASN A 135 8.46 -4.32 -9.80
CA ASN A 135 9.85 -4.68 -9.59
C ASN A 135 10.19 -6.09 -10.06
N THR A 136 11.41 -6.23 -10.58
CA THR A 136 12.06 -7.52 -10.80
C THR A 136 13.44 -7.59 -10.13
N LEU A 137 14.50 -7.23 -10.84
CA LEU A 137 15.90 -7.30 -10.39
C LEU A 137 16.50 -5.91 -10.12
N ASP A 138 15.63 -4.92 -10.00
CA ASP A 138 15.86 -3.49 -9.83
C ASP A 138 15.14 -2.97 -8.58
N PHE A 139 15.38 -1.70 -8.30
CA PHE A 139 14.56 -0.91 -7.38
C PHE A 139 13.66 0.01 -8.19
N ASP A 140 12.49 0.28 -7.64
CA ASP A 140 11.63 1.38 -8.06
C ASP A 140 11.41 2.29 -6.87
N GLY A 141 11.30 3.59 -7.10
CA GLY A 141 11.05 4.48 -5.98
C GLY A 141 10.78 5.90 -6.38
N PHE A 142 10.73 6.74 -5.35
CA PHE A 142 10.62 8.17 -5.48
C PHE A 142 11.09 8.86 -4.21
N THR A 143 11.56 10.08 -4.38
CA THR A 143 11.77 11.04 -3.29
C THR A 143 10.66 12.06 -3.30
N PHE A 144 10.35 12.61 -2.14
CA PHE A 144 9.39 13.70 -2.01
C PHE A 144 9.71 14.61 -0.84
N ASP A 145 9.32 15.86 -0.98
CA ASP A 145 9.49 16.89 0.04
C ASP A 145 8.14 17.23 0.66
N VAL A 146 8.12 17.34 1.98
CA VAL A 146 6.96 17.79 2.75
C VAL A 146 7.35 18.92 3.70
N THR A 147 6.38 19.51 4.38
CA THR A 147 6.66 20.41 5.51
C THR A 147 7.61 19.73 6.52
N PRO A 148 8.75 20.34 6.90
CA PRO A 148 9.70 19.74 7.84
C PRO A 148 9.04 19.28 9.15
N GLY A 149 9.37 18.07 9.60
CA GLY A 149 8.76 17.43 10.77
C GLY A 149 7.32 16.94 10.60
N ALA A 150 6.73 17.02 9.40
CA ALA A 150 5.41 16.48 9.14
C ALA A 150 5.37 14.96 9.39
N THR A 151 4.23 14.49 9.90
CA THR A 151 3.93 13.06 9.89
C THR A 151 3.51 12.66 8.49
N VAL A 152 4.15 11.63 7.95
CA VAL A 152 3.82 11.03 6.66
C VAL A 152 3.09 9.72 6.90
N ARG A 153 1.91 9.60 6.30
CA ARG A 153 1.16 8.36 6.22
C ARG A 153 1.60 7.58 4.99
N VAL A 154 1.87 6.29 5.16
CA VAL A 154 2.26 5.38 4.08
C VAL A 154 1.29 4.21 4.03
N ASP A 155 0.68 4.01 2.87
CA ASP A 155 -0.09 2.83 2.52
C ASP A 155 0.71 1.98 1.52
N VAL A 156 0.82 0.68 1.78
CA VAL A 156 1.56 -0.26 0.95
C VAL A 156 0.67 -1.41 0.52
N TYR A 157 0.54 -1.61 -0.79
CA TYR A 157 -0.14 -2.73 -1.39
C TYR A 157 0.84 -3.53 -2.25
N LEU A 158 0.70 -4.85 -2.19
CA LEU A 158 1.39 -5.81 -3.06
C LEU A 158 0.31 -6.63 -3.75
N ASP A 159 0.31 -6.63 -5.09
CA ASP A 159 -0.70 -7.31 -5.90
C ASP A 159 -2.14 -6.97 -5.49
N ASP A 160 -2.40 -5.67 -5.31
CA ASP A 160 -3.69 -5.09 -4.89
C ASP A 160 -4.17 -5.49 -3.48
N ALA A 161 -3.35 -6.17 -2.69
CA ALA A 161 -3.64 -6.52 -1.29
C ALA A 161 -2.83 -5.66 -0.31
N PRO A 162 -3.42 -5.17 0.80
CA PRO A 162 -2.67 -4.52 1.87
C PRO A 162 -1.49 -5.37 2.34
N ALA A 163 -0.29 -4.80 2.33
CA ALA A 163 0.95 -5.53 2.56
C ALA A 163 1.80 -4.94 3.71
N PRO A 164 1.23 -4.73 4.92
CA PRO A 164 1.95 -4.11 6.03
C PRO A 164 3.18 -4.91 6.48
N ALA A 165 3.16 -6.23 6.28
CA ALA A 165 4.30 -7.13 6.59
C ALA A 165 5.57 -6.83 5.76
N TYR A 166 5.43 -6.10 4.65
CA TYR A 166 6.51 -5.76 3.74
C TYR A 166 7.02 -4.32 3.91
N ILE A 167 6.59 -3.60 4.95
CA ILE A 167 7.07 -2.24 5.24
C ILE A 167 8.32 -2.33 6.13
N TYR A 168 9.39 -1.66 5.71
CA TYR A 168 10.67 -1.59 6.42
C TYR A 168 11.08 -0.14 6.67
N TRP A 169 11.58 0.15 7.87
CA TRP A 169 12.10 1.46 8.25
C TRP A 169 13.13 1.33 9.37
N VAL A 170 13.95 2.34 9.57
CA VAL A 170 14.79 2.47 10.78
C VAL A 170 14.13 3.46 11.72
N GLY A 171 13.95 3.06 12.98
CA GLY A 171 13.30 3.87 13.99
C GLY A 171 13.73 3.46 15.39
N GLU A 172 13.85 4.42 16.30
CA GLU A 172 14.26 4.16 17.69
C GLU A 172 15.62 3.44 17.78
N GLY A 173 16.51 3.66 16.80
CA GLY A 173 17.84 3.08 16.69
C GLY A 173 17.89 1.65 16.13
N GLY A 174 16.79 1.12 15.60
CA GLY A 174 16.71 -0.26 15.09
C GLY A 174 15.98 -0.39 13.76
N LEU A 175 16.30 -1.45 13.02
CA LEU A 175 15.54 -1.89 11.85
C LEU A 175 14.21 -2.47 12.31
N HIS A 176 13.11 -1.96 11.76
CA HIS A 176 11.78 -2.52 11.90
C HIS A 176 11.34 -3.17 10.59
N GLN A 177 10.66 -4.29 10.73
CA GLN A 177 10.06 -5.05 9.63
C GLN A 177 8.62 -5.37 10.01
N GLY A 178 7.69 -5.04 9.12
CA GLY A 178 6.28 -5.33 9.28
C GLY A 178 5.57 -4.29 10.15
N ALA A 179 4.79 -3.43 9.51
CA ALA A 179 3.93 -2.49 10.20
C ALA A 179 2.76 -3.20 10.91
N PRO A 180 2.29 -2.71 12.07
CA PRO A 180 1.12 -3.28 12.74
C PRO A 180 -0.20 -3.08 11.97
N THR A 181 -0.26 -2.09 11.08
CA THR A 181 -1.43 -1.74 10.26
C THR A 181 -0.99 -1.28 8.88
N ASN A 182 -1.94 -1.27 7.94
CA ASN A 182 -1.83 -0.53 6.69
C ASN A 182 -3.05 0.41 6.62
N PRO A 183 -2.88 1.74 6.61
CA PRO A 183 -1.64 2.52 6.62
C PRO A 183 -0.86 2.49 7.95
N ILE A 184 0.36 3.04 7.91
CA ILE A 184 1.18 3.44 9.05
C ILE A 184 1.52 4.94 8.98
N ASP A 185 1.56 5.62 10.14
CA ASP A 185 1.96 7.02 10.29
C ASP A 185 3.40 7.10 10.82
N PHE A 186 4.30 7.69 10.04
CA PHE A 186 5.69 7.94 10.44
C PHE A 186 5.91 9.38 10.90
N THR A 187 6.46 9.54 12.09
CA THR A 187 6.93 10.84 12.59
C THR A 187 8.45 10.84 12.68
N PRO A 188 9.16 11.78 12.03
CA PRO A 188 10.61 11.92 12.15
C PRO A 188 11.07 12.11 13.60
N SER A 189 12.21 11.53 13.96
CA SER A 189 12.86 11.76 15.26
C SER A 189 13.35 13.21 15.41
N GLU A 190 13.75 13.82 14.30
CA GLU A 190 14.15 15.24 14.19
C GLU A 190 13.58 15.86 12.90
N PRO A 191 13.22 17.15 12.87
CA PRO A 191 12.63 17.80 11.69
C PRO A 191 13.52 17.92 10.45
#